data_AF-A0A7X6SH53-F1
#
_entry.id   AF-A0A7X6SH53-F1
#
_cell.length_a   1.000
_cell.length_b   1.000
_cell.length_c   1.000
_cell.angle_alpha   90.00
_cell.angle_beta   90.00
_cell.angle_gamma   90.00
#
_symmetry.space_group_name_H-M   'P 1'
#
loop_
_entity.id
_entity.type
_entity.pdbx_description
1 polymer ?
#
loop_
_entity_poly.entity_id
_entity_poly.type
_entity_poly.pdbx_seq_one_letter_code
_entity_poly.pdbx_strand_id
1 'polypeptide(L)'
;MEKKETFEQVEEKEDKRKKLLIILIIMSLFMFFFIAFSSRFFVTKTMKLNIDLDGDGIPDINIDLTGDGKCDINCDIDGDGIPDVNIAHYSGTKATFNIDLDGDGVPDVNLINQPEAGKKCKINCDVNGDGWPDENIDLDGNGKCDLNCAKDEKGKCILNCDNNKDGICDYNCDYDNDGVCDKYCDTDGDGVCDYNCDDKCKINCDNNNDGICDYNCDYDNDGVCDKYCDTDGDGVCDYNCEEDTPSSSKEPDQPSSSSSSSKRPDRPSSSSSSSSSSSSSSSSSSSSSSSSSSKPLVSSSSSSVVTPVYVINFDTGNEVDEVGVLPNQLIEKNFSITSENPVDIGYRLFWEDVENNFVTNNFKYDVILNGIYIVNKANAPKNSNTNILGSLNVDYVVINNTTHNYKIIFYLEDPGSEQNEDQGRTFKAKIQVTSAQ
;
A
#
# COMPACT_ATOMS: atom_id res chain seq x y z
N MET A 1 -59.16 8.34 82.54
CA MET A 1 -57.76 8.00 82.88
C MET A 1 -56.90 8.40 81.71
N GLU A 2 -56.38 9.62 81.72
CA GLU A 2 -55.45 10.09 80.70
C GLU A 2 -54.04 9.78 81.20
N LYS A 3 -53.38 8.86 80.51
CA LYS A 3 -52.06 8.32 80.88
C LYS A 3 -51.02 9.37 80.49
N LYS A 4 -50.58 10.20 81.43
CA LYS A 4 -49.43 11.09 81.23
C LYS A 4 -48.18 10.23 80.98
N GLU A 5 -47.61 10.31 79.78
CA GLU A 5 -46.27 9.78 79.51
C GLU A 5 -45.29 10.45 80.48
N THR A 6 -44.52 9.65 81.21
CA THR A 6 -43.51 10.12 82.16
C THR A 6 -42.38 10.81 81.40
N PHE A 7 -41.82 11.89 81.98
CA PHE A 7 -40.76 12.70 81.39
C PHE A 7 -39.58 11.86 80.85
N GLU A 8 -39.24 10.79 81.56
CA GLU A 8 -38.21 9.81 81.20
C GLU A 8 -38.53 9.03 79.90
N GLN A 9 -39.81 8.72 79.64
CA GLN A 9 -40.23 8.07 78.39
C GLN A 9 -40.23 9.02 77.18
N VAL A 10 -40.41 10.33 77.43
CA VAL A 10 -40.31 11.36 76.39
C VAL A 10 -38.85 11.58 75.99
N GLU A 11 -37.95 11.64 76.98
CA GLU A 11 -36.51 11.85 76.77
C GLU A 11 -35.87 10.65 76.04
N GLU A 12 -36.22 9.41 76.41
CA GLU A 12 -35.74 8.19 75.74
C GLU A 12 -36.21 8.11 74.28
N LYS A 13 -37.45 8.54 73.99
CA LYS A 13 -38.03 8.56 72.64
C LYS A 13 -37.38 9.63 71.76
N GLU A 14 -37.01 10.76 72.35
CA GLU A 14 -36.29 11.83 71.67
C GLU A 14 -34.85 11.43 71.34
N ASP A 15 -34.15 10.75 72.26
CA ASP A 15 -32.80 10.22 72.03
C ASP A 15 -32.78 9.13 70.94
N LYS A 16 -33.76 8.22 70.94
CA LYS A 16 -33.94 7.22 69.86
C LYS A 16 -34.17 7.88 68.50
N ARG A 17 -34.96 8.95 68.44
CA ARG A 17 -35.18 9.71 67.19
C ARG A 17 -33.92 10.41 66.71
N LYS A 18 -33.14 11.02 67.61
CA LYS A 18 -31.87 11.67 67.28
C LYS A 18 -30.84 10.67 66.75
N LYS A 19 -30.71 9.50 67.38
CA LYS A 19 -29.85 8.40 66.92
C LYS A 19 -30.26 7.87 65.54
N LEU A 20 -31.56 7.69 65.31
CA LEU A 20 -32.07 7.27 63.99
C LEU A 20 -31.79 8.31 62.90
N LEU A 21 -31.93 9.61 63.20
CA LEU A 21 -31.66 10.69 62.26
C LEU A 21 -30.17 10.75 61.88
N ILE A 22 -29.28 10.56 62.86
CA ILE A 22 -27.83 10.52 62.63
C ILE A 22 -27.44 9.34 61.74
N ILE A 23 -28.03 8.15 61.97
CA ILE A 23 -27.77 6.97 61.13
C ILE A 23 -28.22 7.21 59.67
N LEU A 24 -29.39 7.83 59.47
CA LEU A 24 -29.88 8.16 58.12
C LEU A 24 -28.98 9.16 57.40
N ILE A 25 -28.45 10.17 58.12
CA ILE A 25 -27.50 11.14 57.57
C ILE A 25 -26.19 10.45 57.18
N ILE A 26 -25.66 9.54 58.02
CA ILE A 26 -24.44 8.78 57.73
C ILE A 26 -24.65 7.88 56.51
N MET A 27 -25.78 7.18 56.40
CA MET A 27 -26.08 6.36 55.22
C MET A 27 -26.25 7.19 53.95
N SER A 28 -26.87 8.37 54.04
CA SER A 28 -26.97 9.31 52.92
C SER A 28 -25.59 9.80 52.48
N LEU A 29 -24.71 10.16 53.42
CA LEU A 29 -23.34 10.58 53.12
C LEU A 29 -22.51 9.44 52.51
N PHE A 30 -22.72 8.20 52.96
CA PHE A 30 -22.05 7.02 52.42
C PHE A 30 -22.51 6.70 50.98
N MET A 31 -23.81 6.85 50.70
CA MET A 31 -24.37 6.76 49.34
C MET A 31 -23.81 7.85 48.42
N PHE A 32 -23.74 9.10 48.89
CA PHE A 32 -23.12 10.19 48.13
C PHE A 32 -21.62 9.95 47.89
N PHE A 33 -20.92 9.37 48.86
CA PHE A 33 -19.52 8.97 48.70
C PHE A 33 -19.39 7.86 47.65
N PHE A 34 -20.26 6.86 47.65
CA PHE A 34 -20.28 5.80 46.63
C PHE A 34 -20.58 6.33 45.22
N ILE A 35 -21.54 7.25 45.08
CA ILE A 35 -21.87 7.88 43.79
C ILE A 35 -20.72 8.77 43.29
N ALA A 36 -20.05 9.49 44.21
CA ALA A 36 -18.87 10.31 43.89
C ALA A 36 -17.61 9.47 43.62
N PHE A 37 -17.52 8.26 44.19
CA PHE A 37 -16.42 7.32 43.99
C PHE A 37 -16.59 6.52 42.68
N SER A 38 -17.83 6.13 42.34
CA SER A 38 -18.14 5.50 41.04
C SER A 38 -17.95 6.45 39.87
N SER A 39 -18.12 7.76 40.07
CA SER A 39 -17.83 8.78 39.05
C SER A 39 -16.33 9.14 38.93
N ARG A 40 -15.45 8.58 39.77
CA ARG A 40 -13.99 8.74 39.68
C ARG A 40 -13.23 7.45 39.30
N PHE A 41 -13.94 6.36 39.04
CA PHE A 41 -13.35 5.08 38.60
C PHE A 41 -13.54 4.79 37.11
N PHE A 42 -14.00 5.76 36.32
CA PHE A 42 -13.72 5.74 34.88
C PHE A 42 -12.36 6.39 34.66
N VAL A 43 -11.30 5.65 35.02
CA VAL A 43 -10.03 5.84 34.32
C VAL A 43 -10.32 5.33 32.92
N THR A 44 -10.76 6.22 32.03
CA THR A 44 -10.71 5.95 30.60
C THR A 44 -9.24 5.65 30.32
N LYS A 45 -8.90 4.37 30.16
CA LYS A 45 -7.61 3.95 29.61
C LYS A 45 -7.54 4.69 28.28
N THR A 46 -6.73 5.74 28.23
CA THR A 46 -6.54 6.50 27.00
C THR A 46 -5.91 5.53 26.03
N MET A 47 -6.69 5.09 25.04
CA MET A 47 -6.22 4.25 23.95
C MET A 47 -5.04 4.97 23.29
N LYS A 48 -3.92 4.28 23.16
CA LYS A 48 -2.73 4.83 22.49
C LYS A 48 -2.97 4.66 21.00
N LEU A 49 -3.02 5.77 20.27
CA LEU A 49 -3.25 5.80 18.82
C LEU A 49 -1.94 5.68 18.06
N ASN A 50 -2.05 5.27 16.79
CA ASN A 50 -0.97 5.17 15.81
C ASN A 50 0.22 4.37 16.34
N ILE A 51 -0.04 3.15 16.80
CA ILE A 51 0.98 2.26 17.36
C ILE A 51 1.66 1.53 16.21
N ASP A 52 2.96 1.80 16.06
CA ASP A 52 3.89 1.07 15.22
C ASP A 52 4.57 -0.03 16.07
N LEU A 53 4.33 -1.29 15.73
CA LEU A 53 4.81 -2.48 16.43
C LEU A 53 6.15 -2.97 15.89
N ASP A 54 6.41 -2.80 14.60
CA ASP A 54 7.60 -3.32 13.93
C ASP A 54 8.72 -2.27 13.74
N GLY A 55 8.40 -1.00 13.95
CA GLY A 55 9.31 0.14 13.90
C GLY A 55 9.57 0.67 12.50
N ASP A 56 8.73 0.34 11.51
CA ASP A 56 8.90 0.77 10.14
C ASP A 56 8.41 2.21 9.87
N GLY A 57 7.78 2.87 10.86
CA GLY A 57 7.25 4.22 10.74
C GLY A 57 5.82 4.30 10.16
N ILE A 58 5.16 3.17 9.92
CA ILE A 58 3.74 3.05 9.59
C ILE A 58 3.00 2.49 10.81
N PRO A 59 1.90 3.11 11.24
CA PRO A 59 1.11 2.55 12.33
C PRO A 59 0.40 1.23 11.96
N ASP A 60 0.52 0.21 12.81
CA ASP A 60 -0.14 -1.09 12.68
C ASP A 60 -1.50 -1.12 13.37
N ILE A 61 -1.56 -0.57 14.59
CA ILE A 61 -2.69 -0.68 15.52
C ILE A 61 -3.18 0.69 15.96
N ASN A 62 -4.48 0.80 16.22
CA ASN A 62 -5.17 2.01 16.67
C ASN A 62 -4.94 3.20 15.73
N ILE A 63 -5.08 2.97 14.43
CA ILE A 63 -4.76 3.95 13.40
C ILE A 63 -5.86 5.03 13.39
N ASP A 64 -5.45 6.27 13.64
CA ASP A 64 -6.30 7.47 13.56
C ASP A 64 -5.99 8.19 12.24
N LEU A 65 -6.80 7.89 11.22
CA LEU A 65 -6.67 8.44 9.88
C LEU A 65 -7.11 9.90 9.83
N THR A 66 -8.11 10.26 10.65
CA THR A 66 -8.74 11.60 10.63
C THR A 66 -8.05 12.62 11.55
N GLY A 67 -7.22 12.17 12.48
CA GLY A 67 -6.57 12.99 13.50
C GLY A 67 -7.53 13.54 14.55
N ASP A 68 -8.70 12.93 14.72
CA ASP A 68 -9.73 13.39 15.65
C ASP A 68 -9.55 12.84 17.08
N GLY A 69 -8.54 12.00 17.29
CA GLY A 69 -8.24 11.36 18.55
C GLY A 69 -9.06 10.10 18.82
N LYS A 70 -9.64 9.50 17.78
CA LYS A 70 -10.29 8.18 17.81
C LYS A 70 -9.63 7.24 16.83
N CYS A 71 -9.74 5.96 17.11
CA CYS A 71 -9.29 4.96 16.15
C CYS A 71 -10.28 4.82 15.00
N ASP A 72 -9.75 4.82 13.78
CA ASP A 72 -10.48 4.57 12.54
C ASP A 72 -10.26 3.13 12.04
N ILE A 73 -9.04 2.60 12.14
CA ILE A 73 -8.64 1.29 11.60
C ILE A 73 -7.78 0.50 12.61
N ASN A 74 -7.93 -0.83 12.58
CA ASN A 74 -7.20 -1.79 13.42
C ASN A 74 -7.30 -1.43 14.91
N CYS A 75 -8.53 -1.23 15.39
CA CYS A 75 -8.77 -0.71 16.73
C CYS A 75 -8.69 -1.80 17.78
N ASP A 76 -7.71 -1.67 18.66
CA ASP A 76 -7.43 -2.52 19.83
C ASP A 76 -8.09 -1.89 21.08
N ILE A 77 -9.28 -2.40 21.40
CA ILE A 77 -10.16 -1.92 22.46
C ILE A 77 -9.65 -2.37 23.83
N ASP A 78 -9.14 -3.59 23.94
CA ASP A 78 -8.72 -4.16 25.23
C ASP A 78 -7.25 -3.86 25.59
N GLY A 79 -6.44 -3.48 24.60
CA GLY A 79 -5.06 -3.06 24.68
C GLY A 79 -4.07 -4.21 24.81
N ASP A 80 -4.34 -5.35 24.18
CA ASP A 80 -3.44 -6.51 24.12
C ASP A 80 -2.45 -6.48 22.94
N GLY A 81 -2.61 -5.51 22.02
CA GLY A 81 -1.78 -5.32 20.83
C GLY A 81 -2.31 -6.04 19.58
N ILE A 82 -3.49 -6.64 19.64
CA ILE A 82 -4.20 -7.29 18.54
C ILE A 82 -5.43 -6.43 18.21
N PRO A 83 -5.78 -6.21 16.94
CA PRO A 83 -6.93 -5.39 16.61
C PRO A 83 -8.25 -6.14 16.85
N ASP A 84 -9.23 -5.48 17.47
CA ASP A 84 -10.55 -6.03 17.78
C ASP A 84 -11.60 -5.69 16.71
N VAL A 85 -11.67 -4.41 16.32
CA VAL A 85 -12.69 -3.85 15.42
C VAL A 85 -12.08 -3.00 14.30
N ASN A 86 -12.85 -2.83 13.22
CA ASN A 86 -12.47 -2.04 12.04
C ASN A 86 -11.12 -2.47 11.43
N ILE A 87 -10.96 -3.79 11.29
CA ILE A 87 -9.70 -4.41 10.89
C ILE A 87 -9.56 -4.30 9.38
N ALA A 88 -8.47 -3.70 8.92
CA ALA A 88 -8.15 -3.66 7.50
C ALA A 88 -7.56 -4.99 7.02
N HIS A 89 -7.70 -5.28 5.73
CA HIS A 89 -6.88 -6.30 5.10
C HIS A 89 -5.43 -5.80 5.03
N TYR A 90 -4.60 -6.32 5.93
CA TYR A 90 -3.20 -5.94 6.11
C TYR A 90 -3.02 -4.41 6.21
N SER A 91 -2.16 -3.83 5.37
CA SER A 91 -1.85 -2.40 5.36
C SER A 91 -2.91 -1.52 4.70
N GLY A 92 -4.12 -2.05 4.49
CA GLY A 92 -5.22 -1.29 3.93
C GLY A 92 -5.64 -0.13 4.85
N THR A 93 -6.08 0.98 4.26
CA THR A 93 -6.63 2.12 4.99
C THR A 93 -8.15 2.06 5.14
N LYS A 94 -8.74 0.89 4.87
CA LYS A 94 -10.19 0.67 4.89
C LYS A 94 -10.50 -0.59 5.69
N ALA A 95 -11.40 -0.44 6.65
CA ALA A 95 -11.90 -1.55 7.44
C ALA A 95 -12.59 -2.55 6.50
N THR A 96 -12.15 -3.79 6.60
CA THR A 96 -12.63 -4.91 5.80
C THR A 96 -13.31 -5.92 6.71
N PHE A 97 -12.70 -6.27 7.84
CA PHE A 97 -13.18 -7.26 8.79
C PHE A 97 -13.59 -6.62 10.12
N ASN A 98 -14.40 -7.37 10.88
CA ASN A 98 -14.90 -6.96 12.20
C ASN A 98 -15.37 -5.49 12.23
N ILE A 99 -16.16 -5.09 11.23
CA ILE A 99 -16.56 -3.69 11.08
C ILE A 99 -17.56 -3.35 12.19
N ASP A 100 -17.27 -2.29 12.95
CA ASP A 100 -18.12 -1.74 14.02
C ASP A 100 -18.81 -0.47 13.48
N LEU A 101 -20.11 -0.57 13.21
CA LEU A 101 -20.89 0.49 12.55
C LEU A 101 -21.45 1.50 13.54
N ASP A 102 -21.67 1.09 14.80
CA ASP A 102 -22.28 1.94 15.83
C ASP A 102 -21.29 2.48 16.87
N GLY A 103 -20.06 1.99 16.85
CA GLY A 103 -18.95 2.45 17.67
C GLY A 103 -19.05 1.98 19.12
N ASP A 104 -19.73 0.85 19.38
CA ASP A 104 -19.86 0.29 20.72
C ASP A 104 -18.67 -0.62 21.13
N GLY A 105 -17.73 -0.87 20.20
CA GLY A 105 -16.58 -1.73 20.39
C GLY A 105 -16.86 -3.21 20.15
N VAL A 106 -18.02 -3.55 19.57
CA VAL A 106 -18.40 -4.91 19.17
C VAL A 106 -18.49 -4.98 17.65
N PRO A 107 -17.84 -5.95 16.99
CA PRO A 107 -17.98 -6.17 15.55
C PRO A 107 -19.43 -6.46 15.12
N ASP A 108 -19.92 -5.75 14.08
CA ASP A 108 -21.26 -5.94 13.51
C ASP A 108 -21.26 -6.85 12.28
N VAL A 109 -20.35 -6.60 11.34
CA VAL A 109 -20.36 -7.23 10.02
C VAL A 109 -18.97 -7.68 9.57
N ASN A 110 -18.96 -8.60 8.60
CA ASN A 110 -17.78 -9.27 8.07
C ASN A 110 -16.83 -9.80 9.16
N LEU A 111 -17.39 -10.60 10.06
CA LEU A 111 -16.70 -11.08 11.24
C LEU A 111 -15.52 -11.99 10.88
N ILE A 112 -14.49 -11.96 11.70
CA ILE A 112 -13.40 -12.94 11.70
C ILE A 112 -13.86 -14.23 12.40
N ASN A 113 -13.30 -15.36 11.99
CA ASN A 113 -13.52 -16.68 12.59
C ASN A 113 -14.99 -17.14 12.55
N GLN A 114 -15.68 -16.92 11.42
CA GLN A 114 -17.07 -17.31 11.27
C GLN A 114 -17.22 -18.83 11.19
N PRO A 115 -17.97 -19.48 12.11
CA PRO A 115 -18.08 -20.93 12.15
C PRO A 115 -19.13 -21.48 11.17
N GLU A 116 -19.03 -22.78 10.88
CA GLU A 116 -20.07 -23.55 10.16
C GLU A 116 -20.27 -24.91 10.83
N ALA A 117 -21.44 -25.54 10.62
CA ALA A 117 -21.73 -26.85 11.17
C ALA A 117 -20.62 -27.89 10.82
N GLY A 118 -19.84 -28.28 11.83
CA GLY A 118 -18.76 -29.26 11.68
C GLY A 118 -17.38 -28.69 11.34
N LYS A 119 -17.24 -27.37 11.15
CA LYS A 119 -15.95 -26.68 10.93
C LYS A 119 -15.73 -25.60 12.00
N LYS A 120 -14.50 -25.47 12.50
CA LYS A 120 -14.14 -24.44 13.50
C LYS A 120 -14.26 -23.03 12.93
N CYS A 121 -13.84 -22.86 11.68
CA CYS A 121 -13.98 -21.63 10.92
C CYS A 121 -14.26 -21.97 9.45
N LYS A 122 -15.10 -21.15 8.81
CA LYS A 122 -15.48 -21.23 7.39
C LYS A 122 -15.00 -20.01 6.61
N ILE A 123 -15.14 -18.81 7.17
CA ILE A 123 -14.84 -17.53 6.53
C ILE A 123 -14.02 -16.67 7.49
N ASN A 124 -13.07 -15.92 6.91
CA ASN A 124 -12.15 -15.01 7.59
C ASN A 124 -11.41 -15.72 8.74
N CYS A 125 -10.72 -16.82 8.45
CA CYS A 125 -10.10 -17.65 9.46
C CYS A 125 -8.72 -17.10 9.85
N ASP A 126 -8.62 -16.62 11.09
CA ASP A 126 -7.36 -16.27 11.74
C ASP A 126 -6.82 -17.53 12.45
N VAL A 127 -5.78 -18.12 11.87
CA VAL A 127 -5.22 -19.41 12.32
C VAL A 127 -4.07 -19.20 13.28
N ASN A 128 -3.33 -18.11 13.11
CA ASN A 128 -2.14 -17.80 13.90
C ASN A 128 -2.47 -16.98 15.18
N GLY A 129 -3.66 -16.38 15.25
CA GLY A 129 -4.17 -15.60 16.38
C GLY A 129 -3.60 -14.18 16.43
N ASP A 130 -3.21 -13.60 15.29
CA ASP A 130 -2.66 -12.23 15.20
C ASP A 130 -3.73 -11.16 14.97
N GLY A 131 -4.99 -11.56 14.78
CA GLY A 131 -6.13 -10.66 14.55
C GLY A 131 -6.42 -10.38 13.08
N TRP A 132 -5.60 -10.86 12.14
CA TRP A 132 -5.87 -10.79 10.71
C TRP A 132 -6.24 -12.15 10.14
N PRO A 133 -7.22 -12.24 9.23
CA PRO A 133 -7.55 -13.51 8.58
C PRO A 133 -6.42 -14.06 7.70
N ASP A 134 -6.08 -15.33 7.88
CA ASP A 134 -5.11 -16.07 7.06
C ASP A 134 -5.78 -16.85 5.91
N GLU A 135 -7.01 -17.35 6.12
CA GLU A 135 -7.68 -18.29 5.21
C GLU A 135 -9.14 -17.96 4.95
N ASN A 136 -9.63 -18.32 3.76
CA ASN A 136 -11.01 -18.10 3.32
C ASN A 136 -11.46 -16.65 3.51
N ILE A 137 -10.65 -15.72 3.00
CA ILE A 137 -10.79 -14.29 3.19
C ILE A 137 -11.95 -13.77 2.35
N ASP A 138 -12.92 -13.13 2.98
CA ASP A 138 -14.11 -12.49 2.40
C ASP A 138 -13.92 -10.97 2.48
N LEU A 139 -13.52 -10.35 1.38
CA LEU A 139 -13.19 -8.92 1.32
C LEU A 139 -14.45 -8.04 1.18
N ASP A 140 -15.52 -8.57 0.61
CA ASP A 140 -16.76 -7.81 0.36
C ASP A 140 -17.88 -8.08 1.38
N GLY A 141 -17.70 -9.08 2.24
CA GLY A 141 -18.63 -9.46 3.31
C GLY A 141 -19.87 -10.20 2.80
N ASN A 142 -19.82 -10.80 1.60
CA ASN A 142 -20.96 -11.50 1.01
C ASN A 142 -21.11 -12.97 1.53
N GLY A 143 -20.17 -13.45 2.34
CA GLY A 143 -20.14 -14.79 2.92
C GLY A 143 -19.51 -15.85 2.00
N LYS A 144 -18.89 -15.44 0.90
CA LYS A 144 -18.06 -16.27 0.03
C LYS A 144 -16.60 -15.85 0.19
N CYS A 145 -15.72 -16.79 -0.15
CA CYS A 145 -14.30 -16.50 -0.12
C CYS A 145 -13.89 -15.76 -1.40
N ASP A 146 -13.16 -14.67 -1.24
CA ASP A 146 -12.52 -13.91 -2.31
C ASP A 146 -11.04 -14.29 -2.47
N LEU A 147 -10.31 -14.47 -1.36
CA LEU A 147 -8.88 -14.79 -1.35
C LEU A 147 -8.52 -15.95 -0.41
N ASN A 148 -7.47 -16.67 -0.76
CA ASN A 148 -6.96 -17.84 -0.03
C ASN A 148 -8.07 -18.88 0.22
N CYS A 149 -8.81 -19.18 -0.84
CA CYS A 149 -9.97 -20.04 -0.84
C CYS A 149 -9.52 -21.50 -0.90
N ALA A 150 -9.66 -22.20 0.22
CA ALA A 150 -9.19 -23.58 0.38
C ALA A 150 -7.66 -23.77 0.39
N LYS A 151 -7.27 -24.84 1.08
CA LYS A 151 -5.89 -25.29 1.24
C LYS A 151 -5.80 -26.79 1.11
N ASP A 152 -4.63 -27.28 0.70
CA ASP A 152 -4.30 -28.69 0.71
C ASP A 152 -4.08 -29.24 2.14
N GLU A 153 -3.80 -30.54 2.27
CA GLU A 153 -3.53 -31.18 3.57
C GLU A 153 -2.29 -30.61 4.30
N LYS A 154 -1.44 -29.85 3.60
CA LYS A 154 -0.22 -29.23 4.12
C LYS A 154 -0.41 -27.74 4.43
N GLY A 155 -1.60 -27.17 4.21
CA GLY A 155 -1.89 -25.76 4.46
C GLY A 155 -1.46 -24.82 3.35
N LYS A 156 -1.18 -25.34 2.15
CA LYS A 156 -0.85 -24.55 0.96
C LYS A 156 -2.13 -24.12 0.27
N CYS A 157 -2.21 -22.85 -0.11
CA CYS A 157 -3.36 -22.33 -0.83
C CYS A 157 -3.53 -23.03 -2.18
N ILE A 158 -4.78 -23.33 -2.57
CA ILE A 158 -5.12 -24.00 -3.83
C ILE A 158 -6.05 -23.19 -4.74
N LEU A 159 -6.67 -22.12 -4.26
CA LEU A 159 -7.56 -21.27 -5.05
C LEU A 159 -7.52 -19.82 -4.52
N ASN A 160 -7.56 -18.84 -5.42
CA ASN A 160 -7.47 -17.41 -5.14
C ASN A 160 -6.30 -17.01 -4.24
N CYS A 161 -5.12 -17.54 -4.50
CA CYS A 161 -3.97 -17.38 -3.61
C CYS A 161 -3.38 -15.98 -3.70
N ASP A 162 -3.38 -15.26 -2.58
CA ASP A 162 -2.75 -13.96 -2.40
C ASP A 162 -1.56 -14.13 -1.45
N ASN A 163 -0.39 -14.36 -2.03
CA ASN A 163 0.85 -14.62 -1.31
C ASN A 163 1.53 -13.32 -0.88
N ASN A 164 1.38 -12.27 -1.69
CA ASN A 164 1.98 -10.96 -1.45
C ASN A 164 1.13 -10.08 -0.50
N LYS A 165 -0.11 -10.49 -0.23
CA LYS A 165 -1.08 -9.87 0.68
C LYS A 165 -1.58 -8.50 0.23
N ASP A 166 -1.60 -8.23 -1.07
CA ASP A 166 -2.02 -6.96 -1.65
C ASP A 166 -3.54 -6.88 -1.92
N GLY A 167 -4.28 -7.96 -1.65
CA GLY A 167 -5.72 -8.03 -1.88
C GLY A 167 -6.10 -8.41 -3.32
N ILE A 168 -5.14 -8.84 -4.13
CA ILE A 168 -5.31 -9.34 -5.49
C ILE A 168 -4.82 -10.79 -5.52
N CYS A 169 -5.52 -11.63 -6.28
CA CYS A 169 -5.09 -13.00 -6.47
C CYS A 169 -3.81 -13.06 -7.32
N ASP A 170 -2.78 -13.73 -6.80
CA ASP A 170 -1.50 -14.02 -7.47
C ASP A 170 -1.58 -15.34 -8.27
N TYR A 171 -2.17 -16.40 -7.70
CA TYR A 171 -2.22 -17.75 -8.29
C TYR A 171 -3.56 -18.44 -8.09
N ASN A 172 -3.89 -19.35 -9.00
CA ASN A 172 -5.12 -20.15 -8.99
C ASN A 172 -6.38 -19.29 -8.90
N CYS A 173 -6.46 -18.20 -9.67
CA CYS A 173 -7.56 -17.25 -9.60
C CYS A 173 -8.82 -17.79 -10.26
N ASP A 174 -9.91 -17.78 -9.51
CA ASP A 174 -11.27 -18.19 -9.87
C ASP A 174 -12.17 -16.95 -9.74
N TYR A 175 -12.52 -16.35 -10.89
CA TYR A 175 -13.29 -15.12 -10.95
C TYR A 175 -14.79 -15.36 -10.96
N ASP A 176 -15.24 -16.51 -11.48
CA ASP A 176 -16.65 -16.85 -11.53
C ASP A 176 -17.16 -17.62 -10.30
N ASN A 177 -16.25 -17.99 -9.41
CA ASN A 177 -16.47 -18.71 -8.16
C ASN A 177 -17.09 -20.10 -8.35
N ASP A 178 -16.73 -20.81 -9.42
CA ASP A 178 -17.19 -22.17 -9.67
C ASP A 178 -16.32 -23.25 -8.98
N GLY A 179 -15.19 -22.84 -8.38
CA GLY A 179 -14.23 -23.69 -7.70
C GLY A 179 -13.15 -24.26 -8.62
N VAL A 180 -13.06 -23.79 -9.86
CA VAL A 180 -12.04 -24.13 -10.85
C VAL A 180 -11.21 -22.89 -11.14
N CYS A 181 -9.90 -23.08 -11.31
CA CYS A 181 -9.03 -21.97 -11.67
C CYS A 181 -9.35 -21.46 -13.09
N ASP A 182 -9.58 -20.15 -13.19
CA ASP A 182 -9.71 -19.42 -14.45
C ASP A 182 -8.35 -18.94 -14.97
N LYS A 183 -7.47 -18.43 -14.07
CA LYS A 183 -6.23 -17.73 -14.43
C LYS A 183 -5.09 -17.99 -13.45
N TYR A 184 -3.86 -17.97 -13.96
CA TYR A 184 -2.61 -18.22 -13.22
C TYR A 184 -2.62 -19.57 -12.50
N CYS A 185 -3.06 -20.63 -13.19
CA CYS A 185 -3.30 -21.92 -12.58
C CYS A 185 -1.97 -22.64 -12.33
N ASP A 186 -1.70 -22.92 -11.06
CA ASP A 186 -0.51 -23.59 -10.53
C ASP A 186 -0.97 -24.86 -9.79
N THR A 187 -0.89 -26.00 -10.47
CA THR A 187 -1.49 -27.28 -10.09
C THR A 187 -0.59 -28.09 -9.16
N ASP A 188 0.73 -28.01 -9.36
CA ASP A 188 1.69 -28.62 -8.46
C ASP A 188 2.07 -27.69 -7.28
N GLY A 189 1.72 -26.42 -7.43
CA GLY A 189 1.82 -25.35 -6.47
C GLY A 189 3.27 -24.87 -6.28
N ASP A 190 4.19 -25.15 -7.20
CA ASP A 190 5.59 -24.77 -7.03
C ASP A 190 5.82 -23.24 -7.04
N GLY A 191 4.76 -22.45 -7.26
CA GLY A 191 4.79 -21.00 -7.36
C GLY A 191 5.01 -20.51 -8.80
N VAL A 192 5.03 -21.42 -9.76
CA VAL A 192 5.08 -21.16 -11.20
C VAL A 192 3.73 -21.54 -11.78
N CYS A 193 3.21 -20.69 -12.67
CA CYS A 193 1.95 -20.99 -13.32
C CYS A 193 2.15 -22.11 -14.36
N ASP A 194 1.30 -23.14 -14.30
CA ASP A 194 1.25 -24.26 -15.24
C ASP A 194 0.42 -23.92 -16.48
N TYR A 195 -0.78 -23.34 -16.31
CA TYR A 195 -1.71 -23.04 -17.42
C TYR A 195 -2.63 -21.86 -17.13
N ASN A 196 -3.25 -21.31 -18.18
CA ASN A 196 -4.03 -20.05 -18.14
C ASN A 196 -3.26 -18.89 -17.50
N CYS A 197 -1.94 -18.90 -17.64
CA CYS A 197 -1.10 -17.78 -17.26
C CYS A 197 -1.43 -16.58 -18.16
N ASP A 198 -1.13 -15.37 -17.70
CA ASP A 198 -1.09 -14.24 -18.63
C ASP A 198 -0.20 -14.57 -19.82
N ASP A 199 -0.55 -14.04 -20.99
CA ASP A 199 0.09 -14.21 -22.32
C ASP A 199 1.57 -13.77 -22.39
N LYS A 200 2.41 -14.19 -21.46
CA LYS A 200 3.89 -14.25 -21.53
C LYS A 200 4.34 -15.42 -20.66
N CYS A 201 4.16 -16.62 -21.16
CA CYS A 201 4.80 -17.78 -20.54
C CYS A 201 6.33 -17.54 -20.54
N LYS A 202 6.94 -17.62 -19.35
CA LYS A 202 8.34 -17.21 -19.12
C LYS A 202 9.35 -18.34 -19.36
N ILE A 203 8.98 -19.58 -19.05
CA ILE A 203 9.79 -20.80 -19.18
C ILE A 203 8.85 -22.00 -19.45
N ASN A 204 9.27 -22.95 -20.29
CA ASN A 204 8.61 -24.23 -20.60
C ASN A 204 7.16 -24.13 -21.12
N CYS A 205 6.93 -23.22 -22.06
CA CYS A 205 5.62 -22.95 -22.62
C CYS A 205 5.16 -24.06 -23.55
N ASP A 206 4.06 -24.73 -23.24
CA ASP A 206 3.37 -25.68 -24.11
C ASP A 206 2.00 -25.11 -24.46
N ASN A 207 1.91 -24.36 -25.56
CA ASN A 207 0.70 -23.63 -25.94
C ASN A 207 -0.36 -24.54 -26.57
N ASN A 208 0.03 -25.76 -26.94
CA ASN A 208 -0.82 -26.71 -27.65
C ASN A 208 -1.17 -27.96 -26.81
N ASN A 209 -0.60 -28.06 -25.61
CA ASN A 209 -0.78 -29.12 -24.63
C ASN A 209 -0.44 -30.53 -25.16
N ASP A 210 0.58 -30.66 -26.02
CA ASP A 210 1.05 -31.96 -26.50
C ASP A 210 2.13 -32.60 -25.61
N GLY A 211 2.51 -31.91 -24.54
CA GLY A 211 3.56 -32.33 -23.61
C GLY A 211 4.97 -32.06 -24.14
N ILE A 212 5.09 -31.27 -25.20
CA ILE A 212 6.35 -30.78 -25.76
C ILE A 212 6.36 -29.26 -25.60
N CYS A 213 7.48 -28.73 -25.10
CA CYS A 213 7.64 -27.30 -24.99
C CYS A 213 7.74 -26.63 -26.39
N ASP A 214 6.89 -25.62 -26.59
CA ASP A 214 6.78 -24.73 -27.75
C ASP A 214 7.70 -23.50 -27.64
N TYR A 215 7.73 -22.82 -26.47
CA TYR A 215 8.50 -21.58 -26.23
C TYR A 215 9.18 -21.57 -24.87
N ASN A 216 10.26 -20.79 -24.75
CA ASN A 216 11.04 -20.60 -23.53
C ASN A 216 11.49 -21.89 -22.83
N CYS A 217 11.83 -22.94 -23.59
CA CYS A 217 12.15 -24.25 -23.04
C CYS A 217 13.43 -24.24 -22.20
N ASP A 218 13.34 -24.78 -21.00
CA ASP A 218 14.41 -25.00 -20.03
C ASP A 218 14.49 -26.51 -19.75
N TYR A 219 15.48 -27.16 -20.35
CA TYR A 219 15.64 -28.61 -20.30
C TYR A 219 16.49 -29.07 -19.11
N ASP A 220 17.30 -28.19 -18.53
CA ASP A 220 18.12 -28.50 -17.37
C ASP A 220 17.53 -27.98 -16.04
N ASN A 221 16.39 -27.28 -16.12
CA ASN A 221 15.61 -26.71 -15.02
C ASN A 221 16.44 -25.73 -14.17
N ASP A 222 17.32 -24.94 -14.79
CA ASP A 222 18.12 -23.93 -14.11
C ASP A 222 17.44 -22.54 -14.01
N GLY A 223 16.24 -22.42 -14.59
CA GLY A 223 15.44 -21.20 -14.62
C GLY A 223 15.86 -20.23 -15.72
N VAL A 224 16.74 -20.64 -16.63
CA VAL A 224 17.18 -19.90 -17.80
C VAL A 224 16.69 -20.62 -19.05
N CYS A 225 16.23 -19.87 -20.04
CA CYS A 225 15.77 -20.48 -21.28
C CYS A 225 16.95 -21.10 -22.06
N ASP A 226 16.82 -22.40 -22.36
CA ASP A 226 17.72 -23.16 -23.22
C ASP A 226 17.34 -23.03 -24.70
N LYS A 227 16.05 -23.07 -25.04
CA LYS A 227 15.59 -23.16 -26.43
C LYS A 227 14.25 -22.47 -26.67
N TYR A 228 14.06 -21.94 -27.89
CA TYR A 228 12.84 -21.25 -28.32
C TYR A 228 12.51 -20.04 -27.44
N CYS A 229 13.54 -19.29 -27.03
CA CYS A 229 13.40 -18.22 -26.05
C CYS A 229 12.71 -17.00 -26.66
N ASP A 230 11.56 -16.65 -26.11
CA ASP A 230 10.70 -15.53 -26.42
C ASP A 230 10.64 -14.63 -25.17
N THR A 231 11.47 -13.60 -25.15
CA THR A 231 11.71 -12.71 -24.00
C THR A 231 10.63 -11.65 -23.88
N ASP A 232 10.10 -11.21 -25.01
CA ASP A 232 9.08 -10.17 -25.08
C ASP A 232 7.65 -10.74 -25.11
N GLY A 233 7.51 -12.06 -25.21
CA GLY A 233 6.26 -12.81 -25.11
C GLY A 233 5.31 -12.50 -26.25
N ASP A 234 5.83 -12.23 -27.44
CA ASP A 234 5.04 -11.94 -28.64
C ASP A 234 4.70 -13.21 -29.45
N GLY A 235 5.12 -14.39 -28.97
CA GLY A 235 4.94 -15.69 -29.63
C GLY A 235 5.96 -15.94 -30.74
N VAL A 236 6.99 -15.11 -30.86
CA VAL A 236 8.11 -15.27 -31.78
C VAL A 236 9.37 -15.48 -30.96
N CYS A 237 10.14 -16.50 -31.33
CA CYS A 237 11.41 -16.73 -30.67
C CYS A 237 12.41 -15.58 -30.95
N ASP A 238 12.92 -14.99 -29.89
CA ASP A 238 13.99 -13.97 -29.87
C ASP A 238 15.38 -14.60 -30.01
N TYR A 239 15.67 -15.65 -29.22
CA TYR A 239 16.98 -16.29 -29.16
C TYR A 239 16.93 -17.79 -28.87
N ASN A 240 18.00 -18.51 -29.22
CA ASN A 240 18.07 -19.99 -29.16
C ASN A 240 16.96 -20.69 -29.98
N CYS A 241 16.58 -20.12 -31.11
CA CYS A 241 15.47 -20.55 -31.96
C CYS A 241 15.78 -21.71 -32.92
N GLU A 242 16.86 -22.47 -32.72
CA GLU A 242 17.45 -23.25 -33.83
C GLU A 242 16.53 -24.31 -34.44
N GLU A 243 16.39 -24.18 -35.77
CA GLU A 243 15.93 -25.17 -36.73
C GLU A 243 17.05 -26.19 -37.03
N ASP A 244 16.83 -27.46 -36.71
CA ASP A 244 17.60 -28.54 -37.33
C ASP A 244 17.07 -28.77 -38.75
N THR A 245 17.79 -28.29 -39.78
CA THR A 245 17.79 -29.01 -41.06
C THR A 245 19.20 -29.41 -41.48
N PRO A 246 19.49 -30.72 -41.62
CA PRO A 246 20.78 -31.17 -42.12
C PRO A 246 20.85 -31.00 -43.64
N SER A 247 22.00 -30.49 -44.10
CA SER A 247 22.37 -30.31 -45.50
C SER A 247 22.23 -31.60 -46.34
N SER A 248 21.68 -31.52 -47.56
CA SER A 248 22.27 -32.13 -48.78
C SER A 248 21.35 -32.09 -50.03
N SER A 249 21.72 -31.20 -50.97
CA SER A 249 21.81 -31.44 -52.43
C SER A 249 20.57 -31.41 -53.37
N LYS A 250 20.74 -30.56 -54.41
CA LYS A 250 20.24 -30.59 -55.81
C LYS A 250 18.99 -29.78 -56.19
N GLU A 251 19.25 -28.61 -56.79
CA GLU A 251 18.54 -27.99 -57.93
C GLU A 251 18.42 -28.95 -59.15
N PRO A 252 17.67 -28.62 -60.24
CA PRO A 252 17.00 -27.34 -60.57
C PRO A 252 15.54 -27.47 -61.07
N ASP A 253 14.81 -26.35 -61.13
CA ASP A 253 14.24 -25.82 -62.39
C ASP A 253 13.40 -24.55 -62.18
N GLN A 254 13.86 -23.47 -62.81
CA GLN A 254 13.14 -22.22 -63.13
C GLN A 254 12.29 -22.43 -64.40
N PRO A 255 11.20 -21.66 -64.66
CA PRO A 255 11.38 -20.39 -65.37
C PRO A 255 10.38 -19.24 -65.06
N SER A 256 10.95 -18.06 -64.82
CA SER A 256 10.70 -16.74 -65.46
C SER A 256 9.31 -16.11 -65.63
N SER A 257 9.17 -14.85 -65.18
CA SER A 257 8.79 -13.66 -65.99
C SER A 257 8.93 -12.37 -65.14
N SER A 258 9.95 -11.52 -65.32
CA SER A 258 10.00 -10.24 -66.10
C SER A 258 8.80 -9.28 -65.84
N SER A 259 8.94 -7.99 -65.51
CA SER A 259 9.74 -6.97 -66.24
C SER A 259 9.80 -5.56 -65.58
N SER A 260 11.02 -4.95 -65.57
CA SER A 260 11.43 -3.60 -66.06
C SER A 260 10.89 -2.29 -65.43
N SER A 261 11.67 -1.38 -64.78
CA SER A 261 12.82 -0.51 -65.19
C SER A 261 12.47 0.91 -65.73
N SER A 262 13.09 1.97 -65.15
CA SER A 262 13.61 3.21 -65.79
C SER A 262 14.44 4.05 -64.78
N LYS A 263 15.80 4.04 -64.83
CA LYS A 263 16.78 5.03 -65.39
C LYS A 263 16.60 6.50 -64.90
N ARG A 264 17.45 7.06 -64.00
CA ARG A 264 18.83 7.66 -64.09
C ARG A 264 18.90 9.05 -64.80
N PRO A 265 19.95 9.89 -64.60
CA PRO A 265 20.67 10.36 -63.39
C PRO A 265 21.02 11.89 -63.45
N ASP A 266 21.75 12.46 -62.47
CA ASP A 266 22.97 13.26 -62.71
C ASP A 266 23.65 13.77 -61.40
N ARG A 267 24.98 13.78 -61.44
CA ARG A 267 26.02 14.25 -60.47
C ARG A 267 26.69 15.50 -61.14
N PRO A 268 27.77 16.19 -60.66
CA PRO A 268 28.55 16.05 -59.42
C PRO A 268 29.14 17.34 -58.76
N SER A 269 29.79 17.15 -57.59
CA SER A 269 31.06 17.78 -57.08
C SER A 269 31.06 19.30 -56.77
N SER A 270 31.79 19.87 -55.79
CA SER A 270 33.12 19.59 -55.20
C SER A 270 33.41 20.46 -53.94
N SER A 271 34.19 19.88 -53.00
CA SER A 271 35.38 20.42 -52.29
C SER A 271 35.37 21.68 -51.37
N SER A 272 35.92 21.48 -50.15
CA SER A 272 36.93 22.27 -49.39
C SER A 272 36.63 23.73 -49.00
N SER A 273 37.03 24.34 -47.88
CA SER A 273 37.93 24.04 -46.75
C SER A 273 37.92 25.26 -45.79
N SER A 274 38.18 25.03 -44.49
CA SER A 274 38.91 25.89 -43.52
C SER A 274 38.59 27.39 -43.34
N SER A 275 38.37 27.83 -42.09
CA SER A 275 39.38 28.54 -41.25
C SER A 275 38.77 29.49 -40.18
N SER A 276 39.34 29.46 -38.95
CA SER A 276 39.66 30.57 -38.00
C SER A 276 38.61 31.67 -37.69
N SER A 277 38.46 32.27 -36.50
CA SER A 277 39.30 32.40 -35.29
C SER A 277 38.59 33.27 -34.23
N SER A 278 39.05 33.11 -32.98
CA SER A 278 39.39 34.15 -31.97
C SER A 278 38.34 34.93 -31.16
N SER A 279 38.59 34.85 -29.83
CA SER A 279 38.58 35.90 -28.78
C SER A 279 37.20 36.42 -28.29
N SER A 280 36.95 36.66 -27.00
CA SER A 280 37.85 37.13 -25.93
C SER A 280 37.31 36.85 -24.52
N SER A 281 38.27 36.69 -23.62
CA SER A 281 38.31 36.68 -22.15
C SER A 281 37.63 37.83 -21.40
N SER A 282 37.15 37.52 -20.18
CA SER A 282 37.52 38.27 -18.97
C SER A 282 37.37 37.41 -17.69
N SER A 283 38.53 37.16 -17.08
CA SER A 283 38.82 36.76 -15.69
C SER A 283 38.23 37.76 -14.67
N SER A 284 37.98 37.44 -13.40
CA SER A 284 38.98 37.12 -12.34
C SER A 284 38.23 36.81 -11.02
N SER A 285 38.41 35.64 -10.39
CA SER A 285 39.25 35.34 -9.19
C SER A 285 38.80 36.07 -7.89
N SER A 286 38.74 35.51 -6.68
CA SER A 286 39.56 34.48 -6.00
C SER A 286 39.04 34.21 -4.57
N SER A 287 39.58 33.14 -3.94
CA SER A 287 39.93 32.94 -2.50
C SER A 287 38.79 32.80 -1.47
N SER A 288 38.56 31.66 -0.79
CA SER A 288 39.35 30.82 0.14
C SER A 288 39.23 31.20 1.63
N SER A 289 39.19 30.14 2.47
CA SER A 289 39.64 30.01 3.88
C SER A 289 38.69 30.35 5.06
N SER A 290 38.19 29.27 5.70
CA SER A 290 38.35 28.82 7.11
C SER A 290 38.18 29.76 8.33
N SER A 291 37.51 29.20 9.36
CA SER A 291 37.94 29.06 10.78
C SER A 291 37.07 29.69 11.91
N SER A 292 36.51 28.77 12.72
CA SER A 292 36.44 28.70 14.20
C SER A 292 36.00 29.85 15.12
N SER A 293 34.97 29.52 15.91
CA SER A 293 34.83 29.63 17.39
C SER A 293 34.83 30.99 18.08
N SER A 294 33.71 31.34 18.74
CA SER A 294 33.62 31.87 20.12
C SER A 294 32.17 31.97 20.63
N LYS A 295 31.93 31.48 21.85
CA LYS A 295 30.79 31.77 22.77
C LYS A 295 31.37 32.57 23.97
N PRO A 296 30.60 33.11 24.96
CA PRO A 296 29.13 33.22 25.13
C PRO A 296 28.64 34.60 25.70
N LEU A 297 27.31 34.84 25.83
CA LEU A 297 26.60 35.25 27.08
C LEU A 297 25.07 35.54 26.87
N VAL A 298 24.24 34.71 27.53
CA VAL A 298 23.04 34.95 28.38
C VAL A 298 21.74 35.65 27.90
N SER A 299 20.62 34.95 28.22
CA SER A 299 19.19 35.33 28.40
C SER A 299 18.35 35.50 27.12
N SER A 300 17.12 35.01 27.00
CA SER A 300 16.10 34.56 27.96
C SER A 300 15.09 33.65 27.25
N SER A 301 14.34 32.88 28.04
CA SER A 301 13.27 31.95 27.65
C SER A 301 12.32 32.46 26.57
N SER A 302 12.26 31.76 25.45
CA SER A 302 11.11 31.72 24.55
C SER A 302 10.78 30.26 24.29
N SER A 303 9.49 29.92 24.35
CA SER A 303 8.99 28.60 23.99
C SER A 303 9.29 28.40 22.51
N SER A 304 10.30 27.56 22.23
CA SER A 304 10.73 27.26 20.88
C SER A 304 9.63 26.49 20.19
N VAL A 305 8.90 27.14 19.29
CA VAL A 305 8.13 26.45 18.26
C VAL A 305 9.14 25.61 17.50
N VAL A 306 9.13 24.30 17.72
CA VAL A 306 9.99 23.35 17.00
C VAL A 306 9.51 23.39 15.56
N THR A 307 10.26 24.09 14.71
CA THR A 307 10.00 24.03 13.27
C THR A 307 10.33 22.60 12.83
N PRO A 308 9.39 21.90 12.19
CA PRO A 308 9.67 20.57 11.68
C PRO A 308 10.77 20.65 10.63
N VAL A 309 11.77 19.79 10.75
CA VAL A 309 12.90 19.71 9.82
C VAL A 309 12.74 18.42 9.04
N TYR A 310 12.51 18.55 7.73
CA TYR A 310 12.49 17.43 6.80
C TYR A 310 13.71 17.53 5.90
N VAL A 311 14.45 16.43 5.77
CA VAL A 311 15.47 16.31 4.74
C VAL A 311 14.92 15.36 3.68
N ILE A 312 14.70 15.87 2.47
CA ILE A 312 14.23 15.08 1.34
C ILE A 312 15.46 14.70 0.50
N ASN A 313 15.68 13.40 0.32
CA ASN A 313 16.72 12.89 -0.55
C ASN A 313 16.06 12.19 -1.74
N PHE A 314 16.41 12.59 -2.96
CA PHE A 314 15.95 11.93 -4.18
C PHE A 314 17.07 11.05 -4.72
N ASP A 315 16.77 9.79 -5.04
CA ASP A 315 17.74 8.85 -5.64
C ASP A 315 18.06 9.19 -7.10
N THR A 316 17.24 10.03 -7.73
CA THR A 316 17.49 10.61 -9.05
C THR A 316 17.17 12.09 -8.99
N GLY A 317 18.17 12.93 -9.27
CA GLY A 317 18.10 14.37 -8.98
C GLY A 317 16.97 15.09 -9.70
N ASN A 318 16.12 15.76 -8.91
CA ASN A 318 15.15 16.81 -9.25
C ASN A 318 14.08 16.45 -10.30
N GLU A 319 12.81 16.51 -9.87
CA GLU A 319 11.57 16.33 -10.66
C GLU A 319 11.17 14.87 -10.90
N VAL A 320 9.85 14.59 -10.86
CA VAL A 320 9.33 13.43 -11.58
C VAL A 320 9.49 13.78 -13.05
N ASP A 321 10.66 13.44 -13.61
CA ASP A 321 10.99 13.69 -15.02
C ASP A 321 9.85 13.22 -15.92
N GLU A 322 9.61 13.98 -16.99
CA GLU A 322 8.64 13.74 -18.05
C GLU A 322 8.39 12.24 -18.27
N VAL A 323 7.23 11.78 -17.81
CA VAL A 323 6.84 10.38 -17.83
C VAL A 323 6.13 10.12 -19.15
N GLY A 324 6.84 9.57 -20.13
CA GLY A 324 6.23 8.98 -21.32
C GLY A 324 5.82 7.54 -21.01
N VAL A 325 4.51 7.25 -21.05
CA VAL A 325 3.99 5.91 -20.73
C VAL A 325 3.64 5.19 -22.03
N LEU A 326 4.27 4.04 -22.28
CA LEU A 326 3.83 3.09 -23.29
C LEU A 326 2.81 2.11 -22.67
N PRO A 327 1.93 1.48 -23.47
CA PRO A 327 1.01 0.46 -22.96
C PRO A 327 1.75 -0.62 -22.17
N ASN A 328 1.24 -0.96 -20.99
CA ASN A 328 1.75 -2.01 -20.09
C ASN A 328 3.11 -1.73 -19.43
N GLN A 329 3.55 -0.47 -19.39
CA GLN A 329 4.80 -0.08 -18.72
C GLN A 329 4.54 0.52 -17.33
N LEU A 330 5.13 -0.08 -16.29
CA LEU A 330 5.22 0.50 -14.95
C LEU A 330 6.39 1.47 -14.87
N ILE A 331 6.17 2.67 -14.31
CA ILE A 331 7.22 3.66 -14.11
C ILE A 331 7.37 3.96 -12.63
N GLU A 332 8.53 3.60 -12.08
CA GLU A 332 8.84 3.77 -10.67
C GLU A 332 9.68 5.03 -10.41
N LYS A 333 9.33 5.76 -9.35
CA LYS A 333 10.09 6.91 -8.84
C LYS A 333 10.28 6.77 -7.34
N ASN A 334 11.54 6.78 -6.91
CA ASN A 334 11.90 6.61 -5.51
C ASN A 334 12.41 7.94 -4.90
N PHE A 335 12.03 8.20 -3.65
CA PHE A 335 12.57 9.29 -2.85
C PHE A 335 12.48 8.92 -1.37
N SER A 336 13.26 9.57 -0.52
CA SER A 336 13.17 9.37 0.92
C SER A 336 12.97 10.68 1.67
N ILE A 337 12.24 10.61 2.77
CA ILE A 337 12.08 11.70 3.73
C ILE A 337 12.69 11.24 5.04
N THR A 338 13.69 11.97 5.52
CA THR A 338 14.32 11.68 6.81
C THR A 338 13.92 12.75 7.83
N SER A 339 13.53 12.29 9.01
CA SER A 339 13.40 13.14 10.20
C SER A 339 14.61 12.92 11.09
N GLU A 340 15.26 14.01 11.48
CA GLU A 340 16.28 13.99 12.53
C GLU A 340 15.68 14.36 13.91
N ASN A 341 14.34 14.46 13.99
CA ASN A 341 13.66 14.86 15.21
C ASN A 341 13.25 13.62 16.02
N PRO A 342 13.62 13.52 17.32
CA PRO A 342 13.23 12.43 18.21
C PRO A 342 11.75 12.45 18.65
N VAL A 343 10.96 13.37 18.11
CA VAL A 343 9.52 13.51 18.36
C VAL A 343 8.77 13.22 17.07
N ASP A 344 7.61 12.59 17.21
CA ASP A 344 6.66 12.34 16.12
C ASP A 344 6.26 13.66 15.45
N ILE A 345 6.47 13.74 14.14
CA ILE A 345 6.10 14.90 13.32
C ILE A 345 5.19 14.44 12.18
N GLY A 346 4.03 15.09 12.03
CA GLY A 346 3.16 14.92 10.87
C GLY A 346 3.62 15.76 9.66
N TYR A 347 3.66 15.17 8.47
CA TYR A 347 3.86 15.89 7.21
C TYR A 347 2.91 15.43 6.11
N ARG A 348 2.62 16.35 5.18
CA ARG A 348 1.74 16.17 4.04
C ARG A 348 2.55 16.18 2.75
N LEU A 349 2.07 15.44 1.76
CA LEU A 349 2.66 15.39 0.43
C LEU A 349 1.69 16.01 -0.58
N PHE A 350 2.17 16.93 -1.39
CA PHE A 350 1.38 17.57 -2.45
C PHE A 350 2.04 17.45 -3.80
N TRP A 351 1.21 17.27 -4.83
CA TRP A 351 1.60 17.42 -6.21
C TRP A 351 1.68 18.91 -6.58
N GLU A 352 2.83 19.36 -7.05
CA GLU A 352 3.06 20.71 -7.56
C GLU A 352 3.47 20.68 -9.03
N ASP A 353 3.35 21.83 -9.72
CA ASP A 353 3.72 21.96 -11.13
C ASP A 353 3.23 20.81 -12.03
N VAL A 354 1.96 20.40 -11.84
CA VAL A 354 1.36 19.25 -12.53
C VAL A 354 1.04 19.59 -13.99
N GLU A 355 1.64 18.84 -14.91
CA GLU A 355 1.28 18.80 -16.33
C GLU A 355 0.86 17.37 -16.66
N ASN A 356 -0.44 17.14 -16.86
CA ASN A 356 -1.00 15.84 -17.21
C ASN A 356 -1.86 15.99 -18.46
N ASN A 357 -1.35 15.50 -19.59
CA ASN A 357 -2.04 15.65 -20.89
C ASN A 357 -2.80 14.39 -21.34
N PHE A 358 -2.90 13.36 -20.48
CA PHE A 358 -3.75 12.19 -20.70
C PHE A 358 -5.22 12.64 -20.83
N VAL A 359 -5.99 11.96 -21.67
CA VAL A 359 -7.39 12.28 -21.93
C VAL A 359 -8.30 11.45 -21.02
N THR A 360 -7.98 10.17 -20.85
CA THR A 360 -8.79 9.28 -20.04
C THR A 360 -8.35 9.30 -18.57
N ASN A 361 -9.15 8.65 -17.71
CA ASN A 361 -8.85 8.49 -16.28
C ASN A 361 -8.10 7.18 -15.98
N ASN A 362 -7.56 6.51 -17.00
CA ASN A 362 -6.83 5.25 -16.83
C ASN A 362 -5.39 5.46 -16.34
N PHE A 363 -4.84 6.68 -16.39
CA PHE A 363 -3.50 6.94 -15.88
C PHE A 363 -3.53 7.05 -14.35
N LYS A 364 -2.99 6.02 -13.69
CA LYS A 364 -3.02 5.82 -12.24
C LYS A 364 -1.65 5.94 -11.62
N TYR A 365 -1.65 6.07 -10.30
CA TYR A 365 -0.47 5.90 -9.48
C TYR A 365 -0.76 5.13 -8.19
N ASP A 366 0.25 4.38 -7.77
CA ASP A 366 0.37 3.82 -6.43
C ASP A 366 1.49 4.53 -5.68
N VAL A 367 1.40 4.55 -4.36
CA VAL A 367 2.48 5.02 -3.48
C VAL A 367 2.76 3.94 -2.47
N ILE A 368 4.02 3.57 -2.39
CA ILE A 368 4.55 2.59 -1.46
C ILE A 368 5.47 3.32 -0.50
N LEU A 369 5.27 3.16 0.80
CA LEU A 369 6.12 3.68 1.87
C LEU A 369 6.76 2.49 2.58
N ASN A 370 8.09 2.43 2.62
CA ASN A 370 8.86 1.36 3.25
C ASN A 370 8.51 -0.06 2.80
N GLY A 371 7.99 -0.21 1.58
CA GLY A 371 7.55 -1.50 1.02
C GLY A 371 6.05 -1.75 1.14
N ILE A 372 5.32 -0.86 1.83
CA ILE A 372 3.89 -0.97 2.07
C ILE A 372 3.10 -0.03 1.15
N TYR A 373 2.09 -0.55 0.44
CA TYR A 373 1.18 0.28 -0.36
C TYR A 373 0.34 1.19 0.55
N ILE A 374 0.60 2.49 0.47
CA ILE A 374 -0.18 3.52 1.16
C ILE A 374 -1.13 4.24 0.22
N VAL A 375 -0.97 4.18 -1.10
CA VAL A 375 -1.98 4.64 -2.07
C VAL A 375 -2.08 3.57 -3.15
N ASN A 376 -3.29 3.16 -3.50
CA ASN A 376 -3.56 2.10 -4.49
C ASN A 376 -4.57 2.58 -5.54
N LYS A 377 -4.21 2.47 -6.82
CA LYS A 377 -5.03 2.75 -8.01
C LYS A 377 -5.64 4.16 -8.05
N ALA A 378 -4.92 5.15 -7.51
CA ALA A 378 -5.38 6.53 -7.50
C ALA A 378 -5.24 7.18 -8.89
N ASN A 379 -6.18 8.04 -9.27
CA ASN A 379 -6.06 8.79 -10.52
C ASN A 379 -4.89 9.77 -10.43
N ALA A 380 -3.99 9.75 -11.41
CA ALA A 380 -2.93 10.76 -11.49
C ALA A 380 -3.54 12.16 -11.59
N PRO A 381 -3.01 13.15 -10.85
CA PRO A 381 -3.63 14.46 -10.74
C PRO A 381 -3.64 15.18 -12.09
N LYS A 382 -4.70 15.95 -12.34
CA LYS A 382 -4.76 16.92 -13.46
C LYS A 382 -4.33 18.33 -13.06
N ASN A 383 -4.27 18.60 -11.76
CA ASN A 383 -4.02 19.94 -11.20
C ASN A 383 -3.00 19.87 -10.06
N SER A 384 -2.21 20.93 -9.90
CA SER A 384 -1.31 21.14 -8.76
C SER A 384 -2.07 21.39 -7.45
N ASN A 385 -1.34 21.43 -6.34
CA ASN A 385 -1.83 21.55 -4.97
C ASN A 385 -2.82 20.45 -4.57
N THR A 386 -2.68 19.26 -5.16
CA THR A 386 -3.48 18.08 -4.81
C THR A 386 -2.71 17.19 -3.85
N ASN A 387 -3.36 16.76 -2.76
CA ASN A 387 -2.72 15.89 -1.77
C ASN A 387 -2.42 14.53 -2.44
N ILE A 388 -1.15 14.10 -2.40
CA ILE A 388 -0.71 12.80 -2.93
C ILE A 388 -1.41 11.65 -2.19
N LEU A 389 -1.69 11.86 -0.90
CA LEU A 389 -2.38 10.93 -0.02
C LEU A 389 -3.90 11.15 -0.03
N GLY A 390 -4.41 12.09 -0.85
CA GLY A 390 -5.81 12.51 -0.85
C GLY A 390 -6.82 11.39 -1.16
N SER A 391 -6.36 10.26 -1.71
CA SER A 391 -7.17 9.06 -1.89
C SER A 391 -7.44 8.27 -0.60
N LEU A 392 -6.76 8.62 0.51
CA LEU A 392 -6.80 7.89 1.78
C LEU A 392 -7.69 8.53 2.86
N ASN A 393 -8.24 9.73 2.62
CA ASN A 393 -8.79 10.59 3.69
C ASN A 393 -7.79 10.84 4.85
N VAL A 394 -6.50 10.54 4.66
CA VAL A 394 -5.39 10.83 5.57
C VAL A 394 -4.67 12.06 5.05
N ASP A 395 -4.61 13.10 5.86
CA ASP A 395 -4.01 14.36 5.47
C ASP A 395 -2.48 14.36 5.59
N TYR A 396 -1.89 13.46 6.41
CA TYR A 396 -0.46 13.48 6.76
C TYR A 396 0.09 12.12 7.20
N VAL A 397 1.42 11.96 7.13
CA VAL A 397 2.20 10.81 7.64
C VAL A 397 3.03 11.26 8.83
N VAL A 398 3.21 10.39 9.83
CA VAL A 398 4.02 10.67 11.02
C VAL A 398 5.42 10.06 10.87
N ILE A 399 6.46 10.81 11.22
CA ILE A 399 7.84 10.33 11.19
C ILE A 399 8.61 10.77 12.44
N ASN A 400 9.49 9.93 12.96
CA ASN A 400 10.30 10.20 14.16
C ASN A 400 11.68 9.57 14.05
N ASN A 401 12.72 10.40 13.95
CA ASN A 401 14.13 9.98 13.97
C ASN A 401 14.44 8.76 13.07
N THR A 402 13.72 8.67 11.97
CA THR A 402 13.72 7.56 11.00
C THR A 402 13.74 8.13 9.58
N THR A 403 13.90 7.23 8.61
CA THR A 403 13.81 7.54 7.18
C THR A 403 12.65 6.78 6.58
N HIS A 404 11.74 7.52 5.96
CA HIS A 404 10.65 7.00 5.16
C HIS A 404 11.09 6.89 3.71
N ASN A 405 11.08 5.69 3.14
CA ASN A 405 11.43 5.44 1.75
C ASN A 405 10.16 5.28 0.93
N TYR A 406 9.97 6.19 -0.02
CA TYR A 406 8.83 6.20 -0.91
C TYR A 406 9.18 5.64 -2.27
N LYS A 407 8.28 4.84 -2.83
CA LYS A 407 8.23 4.46 -4.23
C LYS A 407 6.85 4.86 -4.78
N ILE A 408 6.83 5.69 -5.82
CA ILE A 408 5.61 5.99 -6.59
C ILE A 408 5.66 5.18 -7.88
N ILE A 409 4.61 4.43 -8.15
CA ILE A 409 4.46 3.64 -9.38
C ILE A 409 3.38 4.27 -10.22
N PHE A 410 3.70 4.62 -11.47
CA PHE A 410 2.74 5.13 -12.45
C PHE A 410 2.44 4.09 -13.52
N TYR A 411 1.19 3.98 -13.94
CA TYR A 411 0.75 3.01 -14.94
C TYR A 411 -0.59 3.40 -15.59
N LEU A 412 -0.91 2.72 -16.69
CA LEU A 412 -2.23 2.78 -17.33
C LEU A 412 -3.05 1.57 -16.85
N GLU A 413 -4.18 1.82 -16.19
CA GLU A 413 -5.15 0.81 -15.77
C GLU A 413 -5.87 0.25 -17.00
N ASP A 414 -5.85 -1.07 -17.15
CA ASP A 414 -6.14 -1.75 -18.41
C ASP A 414 -7.65 -2.04 -18.59
N PRO A 415 -8.39 -1.29 -19.43
CA PRO A 415 -9.81 -1.53 -19.67
C PRO A 415 -9.96 -2.21 -21.03
N GLY A 416 -9.24 -3.32 -21.27
CA GLY A 416 -9.45 -4.23 -22.41
C GLY A 416 -9.64 -3.60 -23.80
N SER A 417 -9.00 -2.46 -24.10
CA SER A 417 -9.18 -1.72 -25.35
C SER A 417 -7.90 -1.02 -25.80
N GLU A 418 -7.77 -0.80 -27.11
CA GLU A 418 -6.59 -0.14 -27.70
C GLU A 418 -6.33 1.23 -27.04
N GLN A 419 -5.20 1.39 -26.36
CA GLN A 419 -4.79 2.60 -25.64
C GLN A 419 -4.33 3.74 -26.59
N ASN A 420 -4.87 3.78 -27.81
CA ASN A 420 -4.45 4.69 -28.88
C ASN A 420 -4.68 6.18 -28.53
N GLU A 421 -5.66 6.49 -27.68
CA GLU A 421 -6.00 7.88 -27.34
C GLU A 421 -4.95 8.56 -26.45
N ASP A 422 -4.31 7.77 -25.59
CA ASP A 422 -3.30 8.22 -24.63
C ASP A 422 -1.86 7.92 -25.09
N GLN A 423 -1.69 7.42 -26.31
CA GLN A 423 -0.39 7.19 -26.90
C GLN A 423 0.41 8.49 -27.05
N GLY A 424 1.64 8.51 -26.52
CA GLY A 424 2.54 9.67 -26.59
C GLY A 424 2.16 10.82 -25.67
N ARG A 425 1.23 10.60 -24.74
CA ARG A 425 0.92 11.51 -23.64
C ARG A 425 1.99 11.43 -22.55
N THR A 426 2.09 12.51 -21.79
CA THR A 426 3.10 12.71 -20.76
C THR A 426 2.49 13.25 -19.47
N PHE A 427 3.13 12.86 -18.37
CA PHE A 427 2.88 13.39 -17.04
C PHE A 427 4.16 13.99 -16.47
N LYS A 428 4.04 15.17 -15.85
CA LYS A 428 5.12 15.84 -15.12
C LYS A 428 4.55 16.43 -13.83
N ALA A 429 5.29 16.30 -12.73
CA ALA A 429 4.94 16.93 -11.46
C ALA A 429 6.16 17.06 -10.53
N LYS A 430 5.98 17.83 -9.46
CA LYS A 430 6.88 17.94 -8.31
C LYS A 430 6.19 17.46 -7.04
N ILE A 431 6.99 17.02 -6.08
CA ILE A 431 6.53 16.63 -4.75
C ILE A 431 6.90 17.74 -3.78
N GLN A 432 5.89 18.33 -3.13
CA GLN A 432 6.06 19.27 -2.05
C GLN A 432 5.76 18.61 -0.70
N VAL A 433 6.67 18.75 0.26
CA VAL A 433 6.47 18.31 1.64
C VAL A 433 6.09 19.52 2.49
N THR A 434 4.98 19.41 3.22
CA THR A 434 4.50 20.48 4.11
C THR A 434 4.24 19.91 5.50
N SER A 435 4.52 20.66 6.56
CA SER A 435 4.17 20.21 7.91
C SER A 435 2.67 20.14 8.13
N ALA A 436 2.19 19.05 8.74
CA ALA A 436 0.88 19.03 9.37
C ALA A 436 1.01 19.67 10.76
N GLN A 437 0.17 20.68 11.05
CA GLN A 437 0.15 21.36 12.34
C GLN A 437 -0.67 20.61 13.37
#